data_AF-A0A9C9GKQ1-F1
#
_entry.id   AF-A0A9C9GKQ1-F1
#
_cell.length_a   1.000
_cell.length_b   1.000
_cell.length_c   1.000
_cell.angle_alpha   90.00
_cell.angle_beta   90.00
_cell.angle_gamma   90.00
#
_symmetry.space_group_name_H-M   'P 1'
#
loop_
_entity.id
_entity.type
_entity.pdbx_description
1 polymer ?
#
loop_
_entity_poly.entity_id
_entity_poly.type
_entity_poly.pdbx_seq_one_letter_code
_entity_poly.pdbx_strand_id
1 'polypeptide(L)'
;MKPAPDLIAIHTWPSHVFNHQLALSIGGESNIHRIKRTHWEKLADECEISFELFDTAIAQLSEGIFSAFDRAVKRFETRHGEYPAFQQVKSALVKNQRALKQAFNSTTTS
;
A
#
# COMPACT_ATOMS: atom_id res chain seq x y z
N MET A 1 -20.11 2.44 -8.98
CA MET A 1 -18.71 2.55 -9.40
C MET A 1 -18.34 1.29 -10.19
N LYS A 2 -17.62 1.41 -11.32
CA LYS A 2 -17.10 0.23 -12.04
C LYS A 2 -15.94 -0.37 -11.24
N PRO A 3 -15.68 -1.70 -11.32
CA PRO A 3 -14.47 -2.29 -10.73
C PRO A 3 -13.23 -1.55 -11.25
N ALA A 4 -12.22 -1.33 -10.41
CA ALA A 4 -10.95 -0.77 -10.85
C ALA A 4 -10.22 -1.81 -11.72
N PRO A 5 -10.10 -1.61 -13.05
CA PRO A 5 -9.27 -2.48 -13.87
C PRO A 5 -7.79 -2.23 -13.57
N ASP A 6 -6.92 -3.18 -13.94
CA ASP A 6 -5.46 -2.99 -13.99
C ASP A 6 -4.75 -2.69 -12.65
N LEU A 7 -5.18 -3.34 -11.57
CA LEU A 7 -4.45 -3.32 -10.30
C LEU A 7 -3.17 -4.17 -10.40
N ILE A 8 -2.03 -3.52 -10.62
CA ILE A 8 -0.71 -4.15 -10.76
C ILE A 8 0.24 -3.65 -9.66
N ALA A 9 0.84 -4.57 -8.91
CA ALA A 9 1.83 -4.25 -7.87
C ALA A 9 3.23 -4.06 -8.48
N ILE A 10 3.49 -2.91 -9.12
CA ILE A 10 4.76 -2.64 -9.82
C ILE A 10 5.99 -2.69 -8.90
N HIS A 11 5.83 -2.46 -7.60
CA HIS A 11 6.92 -2.50 -6.62
C HIS A 11 7.51 -3.89 -6.37
N THR A 12 6.91 -4.95 -6.92
CA THR A 12 7.50 -6.30 -6.93
C THR A 12 8.61 -6.43 -7.97
N TRP A 13 8.68 -5.49 -8.93
CA TRP A 13 9.67 -5.46 -9.98
C TRP A 13 10.86 -4.54 -9.63
N PRO A 14 12.01 -4.69 -10.29
CA PRO A 14 13.14 -3.78 -10.09
C PRO A 14 12.83 -2.35 -10.58
N SER A 15 13.30 -1.35 -9.85
CA SER A 15 13.06 0.08 -10.18
C SER A 15 13.73 0.57 -11.46
N HIS A 16 14.66 -0.21 -12.03
CA HIS A 16 15.24 0.09 -13.35
C HIS A 16 14.35 -0.39 -14.50
N VAL A 17 13.35 -1.23 -14.21
CA VAL A 17 12.35 -1.71 -15.18
C VAL A 17 11.09 -0.83 -15.11
N PHE A 18 10.64 -0.48 -13.91
CA PHE A 18 9.46 0.35 -13.70
C PHE A 18 9.74 1.56 -12.80
N ASN A 19 9.16 2.72 -13.16
CA ASN A 19 9.13 3.86 -12.25
C ASN A 19 8.21 3.55 -11.07
N HIS A 20 8.75 3.58 -9.85
CA HIS A 20 8.04 3.30 -8.61
C HIS A 20 7.35 4.53 -8.00
N GLN A 21 7.24 5.63 -8.74
CA GLN A 21 6.46 6.79 -8.30
C GLN A 21 4.96 6.56 -8.49
N LEU A 22 4.16 7.03 -7.54
CA LEU A 22 2.71 7.06 -7.69
C LEU A 22 2.31 7.98 -8.84
N ALA A 23 1.37 7.51 -9.66
CA ALA A 23 0.78 8.31 -10.73
C ALA A 23 -0.03 9.51 -10.18
N LEU A 24 -0.64 9.34 -9.01
CA LEU A 24 -1.28 10.41 -8.23
C LEU A 24 -0.53 10.55 -6.91
N SER A 25 -0.02 11.75 -6.64
CA SER A 25 0.72 12.03 -5.42
C SER A 25 -0.21 12.05 -4.19
N ILE A 26 0.37 11.85 -3.01
CA ILE A 26 -0.32 12.00 -1.73
C ILE A 26 0.22 13.26 -1.09
N GLY A 27 -0.61 14.29 -0.94
CA GLY A 27 -0.18 15.59 -0.41
C GLY A 27 0.98 16.24 -1.18
N GLY A 28 1.19 15.87 -2.44
CA GLY A 28 2.31 16.32 -3.28
C GLY A 28 3.55 15.41 -3.32
N GLU A 29 3.58 14.30 -2.56
CA GLU A 29 4.66 13.30 -2.62
C GLU A 29 4.25 12.07 -3.42
N SER A 30 5.05 11.69 -4.42
CA SER A 30 4.82 10.51 -5.27
C SER A 30 5.74 9.34 -4.93
N ASN A 31 6.83 9.57 -4.20
CA ASN A 31 7.73 8.52 -3.76
C ASN A 31 7.17 7.85 -2.50
N ILE A 32 6.70 6.60 -2.64
CA ILE A 32 6.09 5.84 -1.54
C ILE A 32 6.95 5.72 -0.28
N HIS A 33 8.28 5.81 -0.40
CA HIS A 33 9.20 5.70 0.73
C HIS A 33 9.41 7.05 1.46
N ARG A 34 8.87 8.13 0.92
CA ARG A 34 8.92 9.49 1.50
C ARG A 34 7.57 10.00 1.97
N ILE A 35 6.49 9.28 1.67
CA ILE A 35 5.16 9.59 2.18
C ILE A 35 5.17 9.46 3.71
N LYS A 36 4.58 10.45 4.38
CA LYS A 36 4.54 10.65 5.83
C LYS A 36 3.11 10.99 6.22
N ARG A 37 2.78 10.92 7.51
CA ARG A 37 1.46 11.35 8.01
C ARG A 37 1.04 12.74 7.51
N THR A 38 1.93 13.72 7.52
CA THR A 38 1.67 15.09 7.04
C THR A 38 1.20 15.16 5.58
N HIS A 39 1.65 14.23 4.74
CA HIS A 39 1.19 14.14 3.35
C HIS A 39 -0.24 13.62 3.25
N TRP A 40 -0.62 12.68 4.13
CA TRP A 40 -1.98 12.18 4.22
C TRP A 40 -2.94 13.19 4.86
N GLU A 41 -2.48 13.92 5.88
CA GLU A 41 -3.22 15.05 6.47
C GLU A 41 -3.52 16.12 5.41
N LYS A 42 -2.51 16.50 4.63
CA LYS A 42 -2.70 17.44 3.52
C LYS A 42 -3.67 16.93 2.45
N LEU A 43 -3.61 15.65 2.09
CA LEU A 43 -4.58 15.06 1.15
C LEU A 43 -6.01 15.10 1.73
N ALA A 44 -6.16 14.90 3.05
CA ALA A 44 -7.45 14.98 3.71
C ALA A 44 -8.03 16.40 3.66
N ASP A 45 -7.19 17.40 3.91
CA ASP A 45 -7.56 18.82 3.77
C ASP A 45 -7.95 19.16 2.33
N GLU A 46 -7.18 18.72 1.33
CA GLU A 46 -7.46 18.92 -0.11
C GLU A 46 -8.78 18.25 -0.57
N CYS A 47 -9.16 17.16 0.07
CA CYS A 47 -10.42 16.46 -0.18
C CYS A 47 -11.58 16.93 0.70
N GLU A 48 -11.37 17.92 1.58
CA GLU A 48 -12.35 18.42 2.56
C GLU A 48 -12.96 17.30 3.43
N ILE A 49 -12.14 16.32 3.83
CA ILE A 49 -12.57 15.20 4.67
C ILE A 49 -11.70 15.05 5.90
N SER A 50 -12.28 14.52 6.99
CA SER A 50 -11.54 14.30 8.23
C SER A 50 -10.38 13.33 8.02
N PHE A 51 -9.20 13.71 8.50
CA PHE A 51 -8.04 12.82 8.53
C PHE A 51 -8.31 11.51 9.29
N GLU A 52 -9.17 11.54 10.32
CA GLU A 52 -9.54 10.33 11.08
C GLU A 52 -10.20 9.26 10.19
N LEU A 53 -10.93 9.67 9.14
CA LEU A 53 -11.52 8.74 8.18
C LEU A 53 -10.45 8.06 7.34
N PHE A 54 -9.43 8.81 6.89
CA PHE A 54 -8.27 8.24 6.21
C PHE A 54 -7.50 7.29 7.13
N ASP A 55 -7.21 7.71 8.36
CA ASP A 55 -6.45 6.92 9.33
C ASP A 55 -7.17 5.59 9.62
N THR A 56 -8.49 5.65 9.83
CA THR A 56 -9.32 4.46 10.02
C THR A 56 -9.29 3.52 8.82
N ALA A 57 -9.47 4.06 7.60
CA ALA A 57 -9.46 3.24 6.38
C ALA A 57 -8.09 2.60 6.14
N ILE A 58 -7.00 3.35 6.36
CA ILE A 58 -5.63 2.89 6.22
C ILE A 58 -5.34 1.79 7.25
N ALA A 59 -5.72 1.99 8.51
CA ALA A 59 -5.56 1.01 9.58
C ALA A 59 -6.27 -0.32 9.22
N GLN A 60 -7.55 -0.26 8.88
CA GLN A 60 -8.36 -1.43 8.50
C GLN A 60 -7.77 -2.20 7.30
N LEU A 61 -7.36 -1.48 6.25
CA LEU A 61 -6.72 -2.10 5.08
C LEU A 61 -5.37 -2.73 5.47
N SER A 62 -4.57 -2.05 6.29
CA SER A 62 -3.24 -2.52 6.69
C SER A 62 -3.30 -3.78 7.57
N GLU A 63 -4.32 -3.93 8.40
CA GLU A 63 -4.54 -5.09 9.26
C GLU A 63 -5.02 -6.30 8.44
N GLY A 64 -5.90 -6.07 7.45
CA GLY A 64 -6.48 -7.14 6.64
C GLY A 64 -5.59 -7.68 5.52
N ILE A 65 -4.52 -6.97 5.16
CA ILE A 65 -3.82 -7.20 3.89
C ILE A 65 -3.14 -8.57 3.77
N PHE A 66 -2.52 -9.07 4.85
CA PHE A 66 -1.88 -10.40 4.81
C PHE A 66 -2.90 -11.53 4.75
N SER A 67 -3.98 -11.43 5.52
CA SER A 67 -5.08 -12.39 5.46
C SER A 67 -5.72 -12.41 4.08
N ALA A 68 -5.86 -11.26 3.42
CA ALA A 68 -6.33 -11.18 2.05
C ALA A 68 -5.34 -11.82 1.05
N PHE A 69 -4.04 -11.56 1.22
CA PHE A 69 -2.98 -12.16 0.41
C PHE A 69 -2.96 -13.69 0.52
N ASP A 70 -2.96 -14.24 1.74
CA ASP A 70 -2.91 -15.69 1.95
C ASP A 70 -4.15 -16.39 1.37
N ARG A 71 -5.34 -15.78 1.45
CA ARG A 71 -6.54 -16.29 0.77
C ARG A 71 -6.40 -16.28 -0.76
N ALA A 72 -5.80 -15.23 -1.32
CA ALA A 72 -5.58 -15.13 -2.76
C ALA A 72 -4.58 -16.18 -3.26
N VAL A 73 -3.46 -16.35 -2.53
CA VAL A 73 -2.46 -17.40 -2.80
C VAL A 73 -3.12 -18.77 -2.77
N LYS A 74 -3.82 -19.12 -1.67
CA LYS A 74 -4.49 -20.42 -1.53
C LYS A 74 -5.46 -20.69 -2.69
N ARG A 75 -6.26 -19.69 -3.08
CA ARG A 75 -7.21 -19.82 -4.20
C ARG A 75 -6.49 -20.07 -5.52
N PHE A 76 -5.38 -19.39 -5.79
CA PHE A 76 -4.58 -19.59 -7.00
C PHE A 76 -3.94 -20.97 -7.02
N GLU A 77 -3.25 -21.35 -5.95
CA GLU A 77 -2.48 -22.59 -5.89
C GLU A 77 -3.38 -23.83 -5.88
N THR A 78 -4.60 -23.73 -5.33
CA THR A 78 -5.62 -24.80 -5.45
C THR A 78 -5.95 -25.11 -6.91
N ARG A 79 -5.87 -24.11 -7.80
CA ARG A 79 -6.23 -24.26 -9.22
C ARG A 79 -5.03 -24.53 -10.13
N HIS A 80 -3.85 -24.04 -9.76
CA HIS A 80 -2.69 -24.00 -10.65
C HIS A 80 -1.43 -24.68 -10.10
N GLY A 81 -1.49 -25.19 -8.86
CA GLY A 81 -0.32 -25.68 -8.14
C GLY A 81 0.47 -24.55 -7.48
N GLU A 82 1.47 -24.92 -6.70
CA GLU A 82 2.32 -23.98 -5.97
C GLU A 82 3.02 -22.98 -6.91
N TYR A 83 3.12 -21.73 -6.48
CA TYR A 83 3.76 -20.69 -7.27
C TYR A 83 4.78 -19.91 -6.42
N PRO A 84 6.06 -20.31 -6.42
CA PRO A 84 7.10 -19.75 -5.54
C PRO A 84 7.26 -18.23 -5.65
N ALA A 85 6.93 -17.62 -6.80
CA ALA A 85 7.01 -16.18 -7.00
C ALA A 85 6.11 -15.37 -6.04
N PHE A 86 5.10 -16.00 -5.40
CA PHE A 86 4.34 -15.34 -4.34
C PHE A 86 5.19 -14.91 -3.14
N GLN A 87 6.35 -15.54 -2.90
CA GLN A 87 7.27 -15.10 -1.85
C GLN A 87 7.85 -13.71 -2.15
N GLN A 88 8.13 -13.40 -3.42
CA GLN A 88 8.59 -12.07 -3.84
C GLN A 88 7.51 -11.03 -3.61
N VAL A 89 6.26 -11.35 -3.95
CA VAL A 89 5.09 -10.48 -3.71
C VAL A 89 4.90 -10.24 -2.21
N LYS A 90 4.96 -11.30 -1.39
CA LYS A 90 4.85 -11.20 0.07
C LYS A 90 5.94 -10.31 0.67
N SER A 91 7.17 -10.43 0.17
CA SER A 91 8.31 -9.61 0.62
C SER A 91 8.10 -8.12 0.32
N ALA A 92 7.63 -7.79 -0.89
CA ALA A 92 7.28 -6.42 -1.25
C ALA A 92 6.13 -5.87 -0.38
N LEU A 93 5.12 -6.70 -0.11
CA LEU A 93 4.00 -6.34 0.74
C LEU A 93 4.43 -6.01 2.17
N VAL A 94 5.30 -6.83 2.77
CA VAL A 94 5.88 -6.59 4.10
C VAL A 94 6.64 -5.27 4.13
N LYS A 95 7.46 -5.00 3.10
CA LYS A 95 8.21 -3.74 2.97
C LYS A 95 7.27 -2.52 2.94
N ASN A 96 6.20 -2.60 2.15
CA ASN A 96 5.24 -1.51 2.00
C ASN A 96 4.44 -1.29 3.29
N GLN A 97 4.02 -2.36 3.98
CA GLN A 97 3.31 -2.23 5.26
C GLN A 97 4.22 -1.60 6.33
N ARG A 98 5.52 -1.92 6.34
CA ARG A 98 6.49 -1.30 7.24
C ARG A 98 6.66 0.21 6.95
N ALA A 99 6.79 0.58 5.69
CA ALA A 99 6.88 2.00 5.30
C ALA A 99 5.63 2.78 5.73
N LEU A 100 4.45 2.19 5.53
CA LEU A 100 3.18 2.77 5.99
C LEU A 100 3.15 2.95 7.52
N LYS A 101 3.50 1.92 8.30
CA LYS A 101 3.57 2.03 9.76
C LYS A 101 4.53 3.13 10.22
N GLN A 102 5.70 3.24 9.58
CA GLN A 102 6.67 4.30 9.87
C GLN A 102 6.10 5.69 9.58
N ALA A 103 5.35 5.85 8.47
CA ALA A 103 4.72 7.11 8.12
C ALA A 103 3.75 7.60 9.20
N PHE A 104 3.07 6.70 9.92
CA PHE A 104 2.07 7.03 10.94
C PHE A 104 2.62 7.04 12.38
N ASN A 105 3.71 6.32 12.67
CA ASN A 105 4.33 6.29 14.00
C ASN A 105 5.30 7.45 14.30
N SER A 106 5.63 8.29 13.31
CA SER A 106 6.67 9.33 13.44
C SER A 106 6.26 10.58 14.25
N THR A 107 5.16 10.52 15.01
CA THR A 107 4.53 11.69 15.64
C THR A 107 4.26 11.54 17.14
N THR A 108 4.99 10.67 17.85
CA THR A 108 4.99 10.61 19.32
C THR A 108 6.14 11.42 19.91
N THR A 109 6.32 12.66 19.46
CA THR A 109 7.21 13.64 20.09
C THR A 109 6.76 15.05 19.73
N SER A 110 5.86 15.59 20.53
CA SER A 110 5.68 17.03 20.77
C SER A 110 5.19 17.22 22.19
#